data_AF-A0A3D3AAV8-F1
#
_entry.id   AF-A0A3D3AAV8-F1
#
_cell.length_a   1.000
_cell.length_b   1.000
_cell.length_c   1.000
_cell.angle_alpha   90.00
_cell.angle_beta   90.00
_cell.angle_gamma   90.00
#
_symmetry.space_group_name_H-M   'P 1'
#
loop_
_entity.id
_entity.type
_entity.pdbx_description
1 polymer ?
#
loop_
_entity_poly.entity_id
_entity_poly.type
_entity_poly.pdbx_seq_one_letter_code
_entity_poly.pdbx_strand_id
1 'polypeptide(L)' 'QAKAEDMLGWLAQFRDETGAYWMGMQVEQKVFWPVERPAWTAGAVILAHDAVLRLTPACEVLTGR' A
#
# COMPACT_ATOMS: atom_id res chain seq x y z
N GLN A 1 11.28 -2.88 -12.07
CA GLN A 1 9.97 -2.42 -12.55
C GLN A 1 8.91 -3.51 -12.37
N ALA A 2 8.92 -4.61 -13.14
CA ALA A 2 7.94 -5.69 -13.02
C ALA A 2 7.68 -6.20 -11.58
N LYS A 3 8.74 -6.50 -10.82
CA LYS A 3 8.61 -6.93 -9.41
C LYS A 3 7.87 -5.91 -8.53
N ALA A 4 8.06 -4.62 -8.75
CA ALA A 4 7.41 -3.58 -7.95
C ALA A 4 5.92 -3.47 -8.29
N GLU A 5 5.58 -3.61 -9.56
CA GLU A 5 4.19 -3.65 -10.04
C GLU A 5 3.45 -4.88 -9.50
N ASP A 6 4.10 -6.06 -9.50
CA ASP A 6 3.54 -7.28 -8.91
C ASP A 6 3.24 -7.11 -7.42
N MET A 7 4.21 -6.60 -6.66
CA MET A 7 4.05 -6.35 -5.23
C MET A 7 2.94 -5.33 -4.94
N LEU A 8 2.85 -4.27 -5.75
CA LEU A 8 1.80 -3.28 -5.65
C LEU A 8 0.42 -3.90 -5.94
N GLY A 9 0.32 -4.76 -6.96
CA GLY A 9 -0.88 -5.49 -7.32
C GLY A 9 -1.40 -6.41 -6.20
N TRP A 10 -0.51 -7.05 -5.46
CA TRP A 10 -0.90 -7.90 -4.32
C TRP A 10 -1.63 -7.14 -3.22
N LEU A 11 -1.38 -5.84 -3.06
CA LEU A 11 -2.02 -5.05 -2.00
C LEU A 11 -3.52 -4.89 -2.21
N ALA A 12 -4.00 -4.98 -3.45
CA ALA A 12 -5.41 -4.75 -3.79
C ALA A 12 -6.40 -5.64 -3.01
N GLN A 13 -5.96 -6.85 -2.63
CA GLN A 13 -6.74 -7.81 -1.85
C GLN A 13 -6.86 -7.46 -0.36
N PHE A 14 -6.01 -6.56 0.15
CA PHE A 14 -5.97 -6.15 1.55
C PHE A 14 -6.75 -4.85 1.81
N ARG A 15 -7.78 -4.61 1.00
CA ARG A 15 -8.74 -3.52 1.22
C ARG A 15 -10.01 -4.07 1.84
N ASP A 16 -10.65 -3.25 2.66
CA ASP A 16 -12.00 -3.52 3.12
C ASP A 16 -13.06 -3.08 2.09
N GLU A 17 -14.33 -3.23 2.45
CA GLU A 17 -15.48 -2.87 1.62
C GLU A 17 -15.56 -1.37 1.29
N THR A 18 -14.94 -0.52 2.10
CA THR A 18 -14.85 0.93 1.88
C THR A 18 -13.64 1.33 1.03
N GLY A 19 -12.77 0.36 0.72
CA GLY A 19 -11.53 0.56 -0.01
C GLY A 19 -10.33 0.96 0.85
N ALA A 20 -10.48 1.03 2.18
CA ALA A 20 -9.38 1.35 3.09
C ALA A 20 -8.43 0.16 3.21
N TYR A 21 -7.12 0.43 3.25
CA TYR A 21 -6.11 -0.61 3.37
C TYR A 21 -5.90 -1.02 4.82
N TRP A 22 -5.84 -2.33 5.05
CA TRP A 22 -5.37 -2.88 6.31
C TRP A 22 -3.87 -2.63 6.47
N MET A 23 -3.46 -2.25 7.69
CA MET A 23 -2.04 -2.05 7.98
C MET A 23 -1.27 -3.37 7.99
N GLY A 24 -1.91 -4.44 8.46
CA GLY A 24 -1.34 -5.77 8.45
C GLY A 24 -2.34 -6.85 8.85
N MET A 25 -1.88 -8.10 8.77
CA MET A 25 -2.62 -9.28 9.20
C MET A 25 -1.79 -10.04 10.23
N GLN A 26 -2.41 -10.41 11.34
CA GLN A 26 -1.84 -11.34 12.30
C GLN A 26 -2.09 -12.78 11.79
N VAL A 27 -1.02 -13.53 11.58
CA VAL A 27 -1.07 -14.79 10.82
C VAL A 27 -1.68 -15.95 11.62
N GLU A 28 -1.42 -16.03 12.93
CA GLU A 28 -1.87 -17.15 13.78
C GLU A 28 -3.39 -17.13 14.01
N GLN A 29 -3.94 -15.96 14.30
CA GLN A 29 -5.35 -15.66 14.54
C GLN A 29 -6.10 -15.34 13.26
N LYS A 30 -5.39 -15.10 12.14
CA LYS A 30 -5.96 -14.76 10.82
C LYS A 30 -6.87 -13.53 10.87
N VAL A 31 -6.41 -12.49 11.58
CA VAL A 31 -7.16 -11.24 11.74
C VAL A 31 -6.39 -10.06 11.16
N PHE A 32 -7.11 -9.13 10.54
CA PHE A 32 -6.55 -7.84 10.14
C PHE A 32 -6.46 -6.90 11.34
N TRP A 33 -5.37 -6.13 11.41
CA TRP A 33 -5.11 -5.22 12.53
C TRP A 33 -4.28 -4.00 12.08
N PRO A 34 -4.47 -2.80 12.67
CA PRO A 34 -5.48 -2.45 13.66
C PRO A 34 -6.82 -2.11 12.98
N VAL A 35 -7.91 -2.12 13.76
CA VAL A 35 -9.28 -1.87 13.25
C VAL A 35 -9.42 -0.46 12.66
N GLU A 36 -8.61 0.46 13.17
CA GLU A 36 -8.59 1.89 12.86
C GLU A 36 -8.16 2.19 11.43
N ARG A 37 -7.51 1.24 10.70
CA ARG A 37 -7.02 1.42 9.31
C ARG A 37 -6.41 2.81 9.11
N PRO A 38 -5.31 3.10 9.82
CA PRO A 38 -4.87 4.47 9.99
C PRO A 38 -4.49 5.08 8.64
N ALA A 39 -4.79 6.36 8.46
CA ALA A 39 -4.69 7.04 7.17
C ALA A 39 -3.28 6.98 6.54
N TRP A 40 -2.23 6.87 7.35
CA TRP A 40 -0.85 6.76 6.86
C TRP A 40 -0.60 5.45 6.10
N THR A 41 -1.35 4.37 6.35
CA THR A 41 -1.29 3.15 5.54
C THR A 41 -1.76 3.43 4.11
N ALA A 42 -2.91 4.08 3.95
CA ALA A 42 -3.40 4.50 2.63
C ALA A 42 -2.43 5.49 1.96
N GLY A 43 -1.87 6.42 2.73
CA GLY A 43 -0.83 7.35 2.27
C GLY A 43 0.40 6.62 1.71
N ALA A 44 0.90 5.60 2.41
CA ALA A 44 2.01 4.79 1.92
C ALA A 44 1.69 4.08 0.60
N VAL A 45 0.47 3.55 0.44
CA VAL A 45 0.04 2.90 -0.82
C VAL A 45 -0.06 3.90 -1.97
N ILE A 46 -0.54 5.12 -1.72
CA ILE A 46 -0.59 6.19 -2.73
C ILE A 46 0.82 6.57 -3.18
N LEU A 47 1.74 6.77 -2.23
CA LEU A 47 3.14 7.08 -2.53
C LEU A 47 3.82 5.94 -3.32
N ALA A 48 3.52 4.69 -2.97
CA ALA A 48 4.01 3.53 -3.72
C ALA A 48 3.47 3.50 -5.16
N HIS A 49 2.19 3.82 -5.38
CA HIS A 49 1.64 3.94 -6.74
C HIS A 49 2.35 5.03 -7.54
N ASP A 50 2.56 6.21 -6.94
CA ASP A 50 3.27 7.30 -7.62
C ASP A 50 4.71 6.92 -7.98
N ALA A 51 5.46 6.32 -7.05
CA ALA A 51 6.83 5.89 -7.28
C ALA A 51 6.96 4.77 -8.33
N VAL A 52 6.05 3.79 -8.31
CA VAL A 52 6.10 2.65 -9.23
C VAL A 52 5.61 3.04 -10.62
N LEU A 53 4.49 3.74 -10.73
CA LEU A 53 3.84 4.08 -12.01
C LEU A 53 4.29 5.43 -12.57
N ARG A 54 5.10 6.20 -11.83
CA ARG A 54 5.61 7.52 -12.20
C ARG A 54 4.50 8.50 -12.58
N LEU A 55 3.48 8.58 -11.72
CA LEU A 55 2.25 9.34 -12.00
C LEU A 55 2.47 10.85 -11.94
N THR A 56 3.40 11.31 -11.10
CA THR A 56 3.71 12.72 -10.91
C THR A 56 5.20 13.03 -11.16
N PRO A 57 5.55 14.30 -11.41
CA PRO A 57 6.95 14.74 -11.47
C PRO A 57 7.73 14.52 -10.15
N ALA A 58 7.05 14.30 -9.03
CA ALA A 58 7.65 14.09 -7.71
C ALA A 58 7.86 12.61 -7.36
N CYS A 59 7.60 11.68 -8.28
CA CYS A 59 7.62 10.23 -8.02
C CYS A 59 8.94 9.67 -7.47
N GLU A 60 10.05 10.41 -7.57
CA GLU A 60 11.36 9.96 -7.07
C GLU A 60 11.74 10.53 -5.69
N VAL A 61 10.99 11.49 -5.14
CA VAL A 61 11.34 12.21 -3.89
C VAL A 61 11.57 11.29 -2.70
N LEU A 62 10.81 10.19 -2.60
CA LEU A 62 10.87 9.25 -1.47
C LEU A 62 11.52 7.90 -1.84
N THR A 63 12.25 7.84 -2.97
CA THR A 63 12.85 6.59 -3.46
C THR A 63 14.32 6.41 -3.08
N GLY A 64 14.94 7.41 -2.44
CA GLY A 64 16.28 7.32 -1.85
C GLY A 64 17.43 7.09 -2.85
N ARG A 65 17.23 7.46 -4.11
CA ARG A 65 18.29 7.43 -5.14
C ARG A 65 19.33 8.51 -4.96
#